data_AF-A0A2E6A7P5-F1
#
_entry.id   AF-A0A2E6A7P5-F1
#
_cell.length_a   1.000
_cell.length_b   1.000
_cell.length_c   1.000
_cell.angle_alpha   90.00
_cell.angle_beta   90.00
_cell.angle_gamma   90.00
#
_symmetry.space_group_name_H-M   'P 1'
#
loop_
_entity.id
_entity.type
_entity.pdbx_description
1 polymer ?
#
loop_
_entity_poly.entity_id
_entity_poly.type
_entity_poly.pdbx_seq_one_letter_code
_entity_poly.pdbx_strand_id
1 'polypeptide(L)'
;MSNIVLYHNPNCSKSRGALAILEASGTSFDVVEYLDAPPSRDTLLRIISLLPDDPAELVRKDKNFRELGLDAAHYTTPEAVADLLVEHPKLMQRPIAIRGEHAVIGRPSENVEALLG
;
A
#
# COMPACT_ATOMS: atom_id res chain seq x y z
N MET A 1 16.71 -7.48 12.56
CA MET A 1 16.46 -6.57 11.42
C MET A 1 15.18 -7.03 10.76
N SER A 2 14.17 -6.17 10.67
CA SER A 2 12.90 -6.53 10.02
C SER A 2 13.08 -6.44 8.51
N ASN A 3 12.68 -7.49 7.79
CA ASN A 3 12.68 -7.51 6.32
C ASN A 3 11.68 -6.47 5.79
N ILE A 4 11.96 -5.89 4.62
CA ILE A 4 10.99 -5.02 3.95
C ILE A 4 9.95 -5.91 3.24
N VAL A 5 8.67 -5.58 3.32
CA VAL A 5 7.62 -6.21 2.50
C VAL A 5 7.05 -5.17 1.54
N LEU A 6 7.10 -5.46 0.24
CA LEU A 6 6.58 -4.62 -0.83
C LEU A 6 5.27 -5.20 -1.38
N TYR A 7 4.15 -4.52 -1.13
CA TYR A 7 2.90 -4.77 -1.82
C TYR A 7 2.96 -4.16 -3.22
N HIS A 8 3.10 -5.04 -4.21
CA HIS A 8 3.48 -4.73 -5.58
C HIS A 8 2.34 -4.98 -6.57
N ASN A 9 2.34 -4.23 -7.67
CA ASN A 9 1.54 -4.51 -8.85
C ASN A 9 2.43 -4.34 -10.10
N PRO A 10 2.70 -5.43 -10.84
CA PRO A 10 3.62 -5.41 -11.97
C PRO A 10 3.15 -4.51 -13.11
N ASN A 11 1.86 -4.19 -13.19
CA ASN A 11 1.29 -3.31 -14.21
C ASN A 11 1.37 -1.81 -13.85
N CYS A 12 1.88 -1.43 -12.67
CA CYS A 12 1.95 -0.05 -12.22
C CYS A 12 3.37 0.52 -12.26
N SER A 13 3.60 1.59 -13.05
CA SER A 13 4.93 2.20 -13.20
C SER A 13 5.56 2.65 -11.89
N LYS A 14 4.77 3.21 -10.95
CA LYS A 14 5.28 3.59 -9.62
C LYS A 14 5.66 2.37 -8.78
N SER A 15 4.90 1.28 -8.92
CA SER A 15 5.19 0.03 -8.22
C SER A 15 6.45 -0.66 -8.75
N ARG A 16 6.67 -0.66 -10.07
CA ARG A 16 7.92 -1.12 -10.68
C ARG A 16 9.13 -0.24 -10.31
N GLY A 17 8.92 1.08 -10.22
CA GLY A 17 9.97 2.00 -9.77
C GLY A 17 10.43 1.72 -8.34
N ALA A 18 9.48 1.51 -7.41
CA ALA A 18 9.82 1.17 -6.03
C ALA A 18 10.53 -0.18 -5.92
N LEU A 19 10.08 -1.20 -6.69
CA LEU A 19 10.74 -2.49 -6.76
C LEU A 19 12.21 -2.33 -7.19
N ALA A 20 12.47 -1.58 -8.27
CA ALA A 20 13.83 -1.35 -8.77
C ALA A 20 14.72 -0.61 -7.75
N ILE A 21 14.16 0.32 -6.97
CA ILE A 21 14.89 1.02 -5.90
C ILE A 21 15.30 0.03 -4.80
N LEU A 22 14.39 -0.83 -4.36
CA LEU A 22 14.68 -1.84 -3.34
C LEU A 22 15.72 -2.85 -3.86
N GLU A 23 15.60 -3.32 -5.10
CA GLU A 23 16.59 -4.21 -5.75
C GLU A 23 17.99 -3.56 -5.81
N ALA A 24 18.06 -2.29 -6.23
CA ALA A 24 19.32 -1.55 -6.33
C ALA A 24 19.98 -1.29 -4.97
N SER A 25 19.20 -1.26 -3.88
CA SER A 25 19.73 -1.05 -2.52
C SER A 25 20.53 -2.25 -1.99
N GLY A 26 20.34 -3.45 -2.54
CA GLY A 26 20.91 -4.69 -2.02
C GLY A 26 20.31 -5.14 -0.66
N THR A 27 19.32 -4.44 -0.13
CA THR A 27 18.59 -4.82 1.09
C THR A 27 17.70 -6.02 0.80
N SER A 28 17.61 -6.98 1.72
CA SER A 28 16.62 -8.06 1.60
C SER A 28 15.20 -7.52 1.72
N PHE A 29 14.29 -8.02 0.88
CA PHE A 29 12.87 -7.69 0.93
C PHE A 29 12.03 -8.83 0.34
N ASP A 30 10.77 -8.88 0.73
CA ASP A 30 9.75 -9.77 0.18
C ASP A 30 8.80 -8.97 -0.72
N VAL A 31 8.27 -9.62 -1.76
CA VAL A 31 7.28 -9.03 -2.67
C VAL A 31 5.96 -9.76 -2.53
N VAL A 32 4.88 -9.00 -2.38
CA VAL A 32 3.51 -9.52 -2.36
C VAL A 32 2.74 -8.90 -3.52
N GLU A 33 2.36 -9.70 -4.50
CA GLU A 33 1.43 -9.28 -5.55
C GLU A 33 0.02 -9.16 -4.97
N TYR A 34 -0.30 -7.98 -4.44
CA TYR A 34 -1.47 -7.80 -3.56
C TYR A 34 -2.82 -8.04 -4.26
N LEU A 35 -2.87 -8.08 -5.59
CA LEU A 35 -4.09 -8.43 -6.32
C LEU A 35 -4.32 -9.94 -6.37
N ASP A 36 -3.25 -10.73 -6.33
CA ASP A 36 -3.31 -12.19 -6.32
C ASP A 36 -3.41 -12.73 -4.89
N ALA A 37 -2.73 -12.07 -3.95
CA ALA A 37 -2.78 -12.35 -2.52
C ALA A 37 -3.17 -11.07 -1.74
N PRO A 38 -4.45 -10.68 -1.73
CA PRO A 38 -4.90 -9.47 -1.05
C PRO A 38 -4.69 -9.56 0.46
N PRO A 39 -4.27 -8.46 1.11
CA PRO A 39 -4.11 -8.44 2.56
C PRO A 39 -5.45 -8.66 3.25
N SER A 40 -5.42 -9.38 4.38
CA SER A 40 -6.59 -9.52 5.24
C SER A 40 -6.99 -8.18 5.87
N ARG A 41 -8.21 -8.10 6.41
CA ARG A 41 -8.68 -6.94 7.17
C ARG A 41 -7.71 -6.52 8.27
N ASP A 42 -7.23 -7.47 9.07
CA ASP A 42 -6.30 -7.19 10.17
C ASP A 42 -4.94 -6.70 9.64
N THR A 43 -4.50 -7.24 8.50
CA THR A 43 -3.28 -6.77 7.82
C THR A 43 -3.46 -5.34 7.33
N LEU A 44 -4.61 -5.00 6.76
CA LEU A 44 -4.93 -3.64 6.31
C LEU A 44 -4.98 -2.65 7.48
N LEU A 45 -5.64 -3.02 8.59
CA LEU A 45 -5.64 -2.21 9.81
C LEU A 45 -4.22 -1.98 10.33
N ARG A 46 -3.38 -3.03 10.32
CA ARG A 46 -1.97 -2.88 10.65
C ARG A 46 -1.28 -1.91 9.71
N ILE A 47 -1.41 -2.08 8.39
CA ILE A 47 -0.82 -1.17 7.39
C ILE A 47 -1.21 0.28 7.68
N ILE A 48 -2.50 0.55 7.91
CA ILE A 48 -3.01 1.89 8.20
C ILE A 48 -2.35 2.45 9.46
N SER A 49 -2.20 1.64 10.52
CA SER A 49 -1.56 2.08 11.77
C SER A 49 -0.06 2.38 11.65
N LEU A 50 0.61 1.83 10.64
CA LEU A 50 2.04 2.03 10.38
C LEU A 50 2.31 3.19 9.40
N LEU A 51 1.28 3.67 8.71
CA LEU A 51 1.38 4.80 7.81
C LEU A 51 1.34 6.11 8.60
N PRO A 52 2.17 7.10 8.25
CA PRO A 52 2.08 8.43 8.83
C PRO A 52 0.90 9.25 8.26
N ASP A 53 0.28 8.76 7.19
CA ASP A 53 -0.81 9.41 6.46
C ASP A 53 -2.19 9.11 7.07
N ASP A 54 -3.19 9.93 6.72
CA ASP A 54 -4.58 9.64 7.07
C ASP A 54 -5.03 8.29 6.47
N PRO A 55 -5.92 7.52 7.15
CA PRO A 55 -6.40 6.23 6.65
C PRO A 55 -6.93 6.29 5.21
N ALA A 56 -7.61 7.39 4.86
CA ALA A 56 -8.18 7.62 3.55
C ALA A 56 -7.14 7.66 2.42
N GLU A 57 -5.87 7.96 2.74
CA GLU A 57 -4.79 8.01 1.76
C GLU A 57 -4.43 6.63 1.22
N LEU A 58 -4.69 5.56 1.97
CA LEU A 58 -4.54 4.18 1.49
C LEU A 58 -5.55 3.83 0.38
N VAL A 59 -6.65 4.61 0.24
CA VAL A 59 -7.67 4.40 -0.79
C VAL A 59 -7.34 5.22 -2.04
N ARG A 60 -7.20 4.52 -3.16
CA ARG A 60 -6.99 5.07 -4.48
C ARG A 60 -8.32 5.55 -5.08
N LYS A 61 -8.52 6.87 -5.06
CA LYS A 61 -9.71 7.57 -5.60
C LYS A 61 -9.67 7.74 -7.13
N ASP A 62 -9.53 6.64 -7.87
CA ASP A 62 -9.46 6.65 -9.33
C ASP A 62 -10.80 6.33 -10.02
N LYS A 63 -10.77 6.02 -11.32
CA LYS A 63 -11.96 5.68 -12.09
C LYS A 63 -12.76 4.53 -11.47
N ASN A 64 -12.10 3.50 -10.91
CA ASN A 64 -12.77 2.37 -10.28
C ASN A 64 -13.57 2.83 -9.04
N PHE A 65 -12.99 3.73 -8.24
CA PHE A 65 -13.67 4.30 -7.08
C PHE A 65 -14.96 5.03 -7.50
N ARG A 66 -14.89 5.82 -8.58
CA ARG A 66 -16.04 6.57 -9.11
C ARG A 66 -17.10 5.67 -9.75
N GLU A 67 -16.69 4.64 -10.48
CA GLU A 67 -17.60 3.68 -11.13
C GLU A 67 -18.39 2.86 -10.10
N LEU A 68 -17.82 2.64 -8.92
CA LEU A 68 -18.51 1.99 -7.80
C LEU A 68 -19.50 2.92 -7.07
N GLY A 69 -19.57 4.20 -7.44
CA GLY A 69 -20.49 5.17 -6.83
C GLY A 69 -20.20 5.46 -5.35
N LEU A 70 -18.96 5.24 -4.92
CA LEU A 70 -18.55 5.38 -3.53
C LEU A 70 -18.34 6.86 -3.16
N ASP A 71 -18.70 7.22 -1.93
CA ASP A 71 -18.41 8.54 -1.37
C ASP A 71 -17.16 8.47 -0.49
N ALA A 72 -16.14 9.26 -0.82
CA ALA A 72 -14.90 9.34 -0.06
C ALA A 72 -15.12 9.78 1.40
N ALA A 73 -16.20 10.52 1.69
CA ALA A 73 -16.55 10.94 3.05
C ALA A 73 -16.85 9.77 4.00
N HIS A 74 -17.21 8.59 3.46
CA HIS A 74 -17.47 7.39 4.27
C HIS A 74 -16.21 6.62 4.67
N TYR A 75 -15.06 6.90 4.05
CA TYR A 75 -13.83 6.13 4.23
C TYR A 75 -12.75 6.97 4.90
N THR A 76 -13.07 7.42 6.11
CA THR A 76 -12.23 8.31 6.93
C THR A 76 -11.62 7.62 8.14
N THR A 77 -12.18 6.49 8.59
CA THR A 77 -11.65 5.71 9.71
C THR A 77 -10.85 4.49 9.23
N PRO A 78 -9.89 3.98 10.03
CA PRO A 78 -9.15 2.76 9.70
C PRO A 78 -10.06 1.56 9.39
N GLU A 79 -11.13 1.39 10.16
CA GLU A 79 -12.08 0.28 9.99
C GLU A 79 -12.82 0.39 8.67
N ALA A 80 -13.39 1.56 8.36
CA ALA A 80 -14.12 1.78 7.12
C ALA A 80 -13.22 1.59 5.89
N VAL A 81 -11.97 2.07 5.97
CA VAL A 81 -10.98 1.87 4.90
C VAL A 81 -10.60 0.40 4.77
N ALA A 82 -10.33 -0.30 5.87
CA ALA A 82 -9.99 -1.72 5.82
C ALA A 82 -11.14 -2.56 5.24
N ASP A 83 -12.38 -2.30 5.65
CA ASP A 83 -13.57 -2.98 5.12
C ASP A 83 -13.74 -2.74 3.62
N LEU A 84 -13.57 -1.50 3.17
CA LEU A 84 -13.59 -1.16 1.74
C LEU A 84 -12.52 -1.92 0.95
N LEU A 85 -11.29 -1.99 1.47
CA LEU A 85 -10.16 -2.60 0.76
C LEU A 85 -10.20 -4.13 0.77
N VAL A 86 -10.88 -4.74 1.73
CA VAL A 86 -11.21 -6.18 1.69
C VAL A 86 -12.20 -6.46 0.57
N GLU A 87 -13.25 -5.65 0.45
CA GLU A 87 -14.28 -5.82 -0.59
C GLU A 87 -13.74 -5.46 -1.99
N HIS A 88 -12.87 -4.45 -2.07
CA HIS A 88 -12.35 -3.93 -3.31
C HIS A 88 -10.82 -3.74 -3.26
N PRO A 89 -10.01 -4.82 -3.27
CA PRO A 89 -8.55 -4.73 -3.16
C PRO A 89 -7.91 -3.82 -4.20
N LYS A 90 -8.49 -3.74 -5.41
CA LYS A 90 -8.03 -2.85 -6.50
C LYS A 90 -7.98 -1.37 -6.12
N LEU A 91 -8.76 -0.95 -5.13
CA LEU A 91 -8.77 0.41 -4.60
C LEU A 91 -7.62 0.68 -3.64
N MET A 92 -6.82 -0.31 -3.25
CA MET A 92 -5.64 -0.07 -2.42
C MET A 92 -4.59 0.75 -3.21
N GLN A 93 -3.99 1.73 -2.54
CA GLN A 93 -2.81 2.41 -3.07
C GLN A 93 -1.68 1.43 -3.31
N ARG A 94 -0.81 1.78 -4.26
CA ARG A 94 0.33 0.96 -4.62
C ARG A 94 1.48 1.81 -5.16
N PRO A 95 2.73 1.38 -4.92
CA PRO A 95 3.12 0.32 -3.99
C PRO A 95 2.96 0.77 -2.53
N ILE A 96 2.84 -0.20 -1.62
CA ILE A 96 3.03 0.02 -0.17
C ILE A 96 4.26 -0.77 0.25
N ALA A 97 5.20 -0.14 0.95
CA ALA A 97 6.35 -0.82 1.53
C ALA A 97 6.29 -0.73 3.05
N ILE A 98 6.66 -1.81 3.74
CA ILE A 98 6.61 -1.92 5.20
C ILE A 98 7.94 -2.45 5.71
N ARG A 99 8.49 -1.84 6.76
CA ARG A 99 9.66 -2.35 7.50
C ARG A 99 9.43 -2.21 9.01
N GLY A 100 9.20 -3.33 9.69
CA GLY A 100 8.89 -3.33 11.11
C GLY A 100 7.59 -2.58 11.41
N GLU A 101 7.70 -1.44 12.10
CA GLU A 101 6.58 -0.58 12.51
C GLU A 101 6.51 0.72 11.67
N HIS A 102 7.12 0.74 10.49
CA HIS A 102 7.03 1.86 9.57
C HIS A 102 6.50 1.37 8.22
N ALA A 103 5.54 2.09 7.65
CA ALA A 103 5.05 1.87 6.29
C ALA A 103 5.10 3.17 5.48
N VAL A 104 5.21 3.04 4.16
CA VAL A 104 5.16 4.17 3.23
C VAL A 104 4.32 3.85 2.00
N ILE A 105 3.62 4.86 1.50
CA ILE A 105 3.01 4.84 0.17
C ILE A 105 4.09 5.26 -0.84
N GLY A 106 4.48 4.37 -1.77
CA GLY A 106 5.51 4.63 -2.78
C GLY A 106 5.03 5.48 -3.95
N ARG A 107 4.41 6.63 -3.64
CA ARG A 107 3.96 7.62 -4.62
C ARG A 107 4.41 9.02 -4.16
N PRO A 108 5.60 9.49 -4.55
CA PRO A 108 6.48 8.97 -5.60
C PRO A 108 7.25 7.69 -5.17
N SER A 109 7.80 6.95 -6.13
CA SER A 109 8.39 5.61 -5.91
C SER A 109 9.51 5.64 -4.87
N GLU A 110 10.25 6.74 -4.86
CA GLU A 110 11.39 7.12 -4.05
C GLU A 110 11.04 7.16 -2.55
N ASN A 111 9.77 7.26 -2.18
CA ASN A 111 9.36 7.21 -0.77
C ASN A 111 9.81 5.91 -0.07
N VAL A 112 10.03 4.81 -0.81
CA VAL A 112 10.54 3.55 -0.23
C VAL A 112 11.97 3.66 0.29
N GLU A 113 12.74 4.66 -0.15
CA GLU A 113 14.10 4.91 0.35
C GLU A 113 14.11 5.25 1.85
N ALA A 114 13.02 5.81 2.37
CA ALA A 114 12.86 6.07 3.79
C ALA A 114 12.96 4.79 4.65
N LEU A 115 12.77 3.61 4.04
CA LEU A 115 12.87 2.31 4.70
C LEU A 115 14.24 1.63 4.53
N LEU A 116 15.25 2.26 3.92
CA LEU A 116 16.56 1.63 3.66
C LEU A 116 17.62 1.87 4.75
N GLY A 117 17.30 2.63 5.79
CA GLY A 117 18.23 2.99 6.90
C GLY A 117 18.46 1.92 7.96
#